data_AF-N1Q119-F1
#
_entry.id   AF-N1Q119-F1
#
_cell.length_a   1.000
_cell.length_b   1.000
_cell.length_c   1.000
_cell.angle_alpha   90.00
_cell.angle_beta   90.00
_cell.angle_gamma   90.00
#
_symmetry.space_group_name_H-M   'P 1'
#
loop_
_entity.id
_entity.type
_entity.pdbx_description
1 polymer ?
#
loop_
_entity_poly.entity_id
_entity_poly.type
_entity_poly.pdbx_seq_one_letter_code
_entity_poly.pdbx_strand_id
1 'polypeptide(L)'
;QALVNEGADKARAAGYEVQLTFVDPAVFPNHLSELRQRVETGKWDALIIGGGLKNAPSLTKEFEQTVNLARTSAPKMKILFQMAPGDIYETIQR
;
A
#
# COMPACT_ATOMS: atom_id res chain seq x y z
N GLN A 1 -12.74 7.36 0.31
CA GLN A 1 -11.53 7.92 0.96
C GLN A 1 -11.69 8.06 2.46
N ALA A 2 -12.85 8.51 2.97
CA ALA A 2 -13.16 8.58 4.41
C ALA A 2 -12.84 7.28 5.18
N LEU A 3 -13.39 6.13 4.75
CA LEU A 3 -13.14 4.83 5.40
C LEU A 3 -11.65 4.44 5.46
N VAL A 4 -10.88 4.78 4.42
CA VAL A 4 -9.43 4.51 4.38
C VAL A 4 -8.71 5.36 5.43
N ASN A 5 -9.12 6.62 5.59
CA ASN A 5 -8.55 7.50 6.60
C ASN A 5 -8.89 7.02 8.01
N GLU A 6 -10.16 6.65 8.26
CA GLU A 6 -10.58 6.09 9.55
C GLU A 6 -9.80 4.83 9.94
N GLY A 7 -9.62 3.90 8.98
CA GLY A 7 -8.82 2.70 9.20
C GLY A 7 -7.35 3.02 9.50
N ALA A 8 -6.78 4.01 8.82
CA ALA A 8 -5.41 4.45 9.06
C ALA A 8 -5.26 5.14 10.42
N ASP A 9 -6.24 5.95 10.82
CA ASP A 9 -6.24 6.63 12.11
C ASP A 9 -6.38 5.64 13.26
N LYS A 10 -7.20 4.59 13.09
CA LYS A 10 -7.26 3.46 14.03
C LYS A 10 -5.91 2.76 14.19
N ALA A 11 -5.21 2.51 13.09
CA ALA A 11 -3.88 1.90 13.14
C ALA A 11 -2.84 2.83 13.79
N ARG A 12 -2.86 4.14 13.50
CA ARG A 12 -1.99 5.12 14.16
C ARG A 12 -2.26 5.21 15.66
N ALA A 13 -3.53 5.19 16.08
CA ALA A 13 -3.90 5.18 17.49
C ALA A 13 -3.40 3.91 18.23
N ALA A 14 -3.22 2.81 17.51
CA ALA A 14 -2.62 1.58 18.03
C ALA A 14 -1.07 1.56 17.99
N GLY A 15 -0.43 2.65 17.56
CA GLY A 15 1.03 2.81 17.57
C GLY A 15 1.74 2.46 16.25
N TYR A 16 1.01 2.21 15.16
CA TYR A 16 1.60 1.96 13.85
C TYR A 16 1.94 3.28 13.13
N GLU A 17 3.10 3.32 12.47
CA GLU A 17 3.37 4.33 11.46
C GLU A 17 2.66 3.95 10.16
N VAL A 18 1.75 4.80 9.69
CA VAL A 18 0.95 4.56 8.48
C VAL A 18 1.08 5.73 7.52
N GLN A 19 1.56 5.44 6.31
CA GLN A 19 1.58 6.38 5.20
C GLN A 19 0.61 5.93 4.11
N LEU A 20 -0.33 6.81 3.74
CA LEU A 20 -1.29 6.55 2.67
C LEU A 20 -0.79 7.16 1.35
N THR A 21 -0.89 6.38 0.28
CA THR A 21 -0.73 6.88 -1.10
C THR A 21 -1.98 6.53 -1.88
N PHE A 22 -2.65 7.55 -2.41
CA PHE A 22 -3.74 7.37 -3.34
C PHE A 22 -3.17 7.44 -4.75
N VAL A 23 -3.42 6.39 -5.53
CA VAL A 23 -2.87 6.23 -6.86
C VAL A 23 -3.77 6.93 -7.87
N ASP A 24 -3.20 7.83 -8.65
CA ASP A 24 -3.76 8.34 -9.89
C ASP A 24 -3.17 7.55 -11.08
N PRO A 25 -4.00 6.81 -11.84
CA PRO A 25 -3.56 6.09 -13.02
C PRO A 25 -2.84 6.95 -14.05
N ALA A 26 -3.21 8.24 -14.19
CA ALA A 26 -2.62 9.14 -15.18
C ALA A 26 -1.14 9.43 -14.93
N VAL A 27 -0.68 9.27 -13.68
CA VAL A 27 0.70 9.55 -13.25
C VAL A 27 1.32 8.36 -12.50
N PHE A 28 0.84 7.13 -12.78
CA PHE A 28 1.29 5.92 -12.11
C PHE A 28 2.83 5.74 -12.05
N PRO A 29 3.61 6.04 -13.12
CA PRO A 29 5.07 5.93 -13.04
C PRO A 29 5.71 6.78 -11.93
N ASN A 30 5.10 7.92 -11.59
CA ASN A 30 5.56 8.78 -10.50
C ASN A 30 5.29 8.10 -9.14
N HIS A 31 4.09 7.54 -8.95
CA HIS A 31 3.76 6.78 -7.74
C HIS A 31 4.66 5.56 -7.54
N LEU A 32 5.03 4.86 -8.63
CA LEU A 32 5.95 3.74 -8.56
C LEU A 32 7.37 4.18 -8.15
N SER A 33 7.81 5.33 -8.63
CA SER A 33 9.11 5.92 -8.26
C SER A 33 9.14 6.38 -6.80
N GLU A 34 8.06 7.00 -6.33
CA GLU A 34 7.90 7.36 -4.92
C GLU A 34 7.87 6.12 -4.01
N LEU A 35 7.15 5.07 -4.41
CA LEU A 35 7.14 3.81 -3.67
C LEU A 35 8.55 3.23 -3.57
N ARG A 36 9.30 3.21 -4.67
CA ARG A 36 10.70 2.75 -4.70
C ARG A 36 11.53 3.50 -3.67
N GLN A 37 11.49 4.83 -3.70
CA GLN A 37 12.24 5.66 -2.78
C GLN A 37 11.88 5.34 -1.32
N ARG A 38 10.58 5.16 -1.01
CA ARG A 38 10.11 4.85 0.35
C ARG A 38 10.55 3.48 0.83
N VAL A 39 10.45 2.44 0.00
CA VAL A 39 10.84 1.07 0.40
C VAL A 39 12.36 0.89 0.50
N GLU A 40 13.13 1.68 -0.23
CA GLU A 40 14.61 1.64 -0.18
C GLU A 40 15.18 2.45 0.99
N THR A 41 14.52 3.54 1.37
CA THR A 41 14.98 4.43 2.46
C THR A 41 14.38 4.09 3.82
N GLY A 42 13.17 3.52 3.84
CA GLY A 42 12.41 3.24 5.05
C GLY A 42 12.45 1.77 5.47
N LYS A 43 12.52 1.51 6.77
CA LYS A 43 12.30 0.18 7.35
C LYS A 43 10.79 -0.08 7.49
N TRP A 44 10.06 -0.11 6.38
CA TRP A 44 8.64 -0.45 6.40
C TRP A 44 8.46 -1.95 6.63
N ASP A 45 7.63 -2.33 7.60
CA ASP A 45 7.34 -3.73 7.90
C ASP A 45 6.36 -4.35 6.90
N ALA A 46 5.46 -3.54 6.34
CA ALA A 46 4.42 -3.98 5.43
C ALA A 46 4.01 -2.93 4.39
N LEU A 47 3.60 -3.41 3.22
CA LEU A 47 2.90 -2.66 2.18
C LEU A 47 1.49 -3.23 2.03
N ILE A 48 0.48 -2.38 2.23
CA ILE A 48 -0.91 -2.77 1.96
C ILE A 48 -1.31 -2.24 0.58
N ILE A 49 -1.76 -3.14 -0.29
CA ILE A 49 -2.28 -2.77 -1.61
C ILE A 49 -3.81 -2.74 -1.56
N GLY A 50 -4.36 -1.53 -1.69
CA GLY A 50 -5.79 -1.27 -1.60
C GLY A 50 -6.61 -1.72 -2.81
N GLY A 51 -7.94 -1.79 -2.62
CA GLY A 51 -8.91 -2.19 -3.65
C GLY A 51 -8.83 -1.40 -4.96
N GLY A 52 -8.50 -0.10 -4.89
CA GLY A 52 -8.41 0.75 -6.07
C GLY A 52 -7.35 0.30 -7.09
N LEU A 53 -6.28 -0.37 -6.63
CA LEU A 53 -5.27 -0.94 -7.52
C LEU A 53 -5.53 -2.42 -7.80
N LYS A 54 -5.77 -3.24 -6.76
CA LYS A 54 -5.85 -4.70 -6.90
C LYS A 54 -7.14 -5.22 -7.56
N ASN A 55 -8.24 -4.46 -7.50
CA ASN A 55 -9.54 -4.91 -8.03
C ASN A 55 -9.87 -4.29 -9.41
N ALA A 56 -9.00 -3.45 -9.97
CA ALA A 56 -9.23 -2.78 -11.24
C ALA A 56 -8.52 -3.55 -12.37
N PRO A 57 -9.25 -4.27 -13.27
CA PRO A 57 -8.61 -5.05 -14.33
C PRO A 57 -7.72 -4.22 -15.25
N SER A 58 -8.10 -2.97 -15.51
CA SER A 58 -7.32 -2.02 -16.31
C SER A 58 -5.99 -1.61 -15.67
N LEU A 59 -5.80 -1.90 -14.37
CA LEU A 59 -4.59 -1.59 -13.62
C LEU A 59 -3.78 -2.84 -13.25
N THR A 60 -4.00 -3.96 -13.94
CA THR A 60 -3.31 -5.23 -13.66
C THR A 60 -1.80 -5.09 -13.81
N LYS A 61 -1.34 -4.36 -14.84
CA LYS A 61 0.09 -4.12 -15.07
C LYS A 61 0.71 -3.30 -13.94
N GLU A 62 0.02 -2.26 -13.51
CA GLU A 62 0.42 -1.36 -12.42
C GLU A 62 0.47 -2.10 -11.08
N PHE A 63 -0.49 -3.00 -10.85
CA PHE A 63 -0.51 -3.89 -9.70
C PHE A 63 0.72 -4.82 -9.70
N GLU A 64 1.01 -5.48 -10.82
CA GLU A 64 2.19 -6.36 -10.96
C GLU A 64 3.49 -5.60 -10.74
N GLN A 65 3.63 -4.40 -11.32
CA GLN A 65 4.79 -3.54 -11.13
C GLN A 65 5.00 -3.17 -9.66
N THR A 66 3.92 -2.88 -8.93
CA THR A 66 3.95 -2.56 -7.49
C THR A 66 4.45 -3.75 -6.67
N VAL A 67 3.88 -4.93 -6.91
CA VAL A 67 4.24 -6.16 -6.19
C VAL A 67 5.70 -6.54 -6.47
N ASN A 68 6.11 -6.51 -7.74
CA ASN A 68 7.46 -6.87 -8.14
C ASN A 68 8.49 -5.89 -7.56
N LEU A 69 8.22 -4.59 -7.60
CA LEU A 69 9.09 -3.58 -6.98
C LEU A 69 9.26 -3.83 -5.48
N ALA A 70 8.17 -4.06 -4.75
CA ALA A 70 8.23 -4.35 -3.32
C ALA A 70 9.07 -5.61 -3.03
N ARG A 71 8.92 -6.65 -3.86
CA ARG A 71 9.69 -7.90 -3.72
C ARG A 71 11.17 -7.73 -4.04
N THR A 72 11.53 -6.90 -5.01
CA THR A 72 12.94 -6.70 -5.40
C THR A 72 13.66 -5.72 -4.47
N SER A 73 13.01 -4.59 -4.13
CA SER A 73 13.65 -3.52 -3.35
C SER A 73 13.55 -3.76 -1.84
N ALA A 74 12.52 -4.46 -1.35
CA ALA A 74 12.31 -4.73 0.08
C ALA A 74 11.80 -6.15 0.34
N PRO A 75 12.61 -7.20 0.08
CA PRO A 75 12.16 -8.60 0.11
C PRO A 75 11.60 -9.07 1.45
N LYS A 76 12.00 -8.43 2.56
CA LYS A 76 11.53 -8.75 3.92
C LYS A 76 10.18 -8.10 4.28
N MET A 77 9.77 -7.08 3.54
CA MET A 77 8.51 -6.38 3.78
C MET A 77 7.33 -7.30 3.45
N LYS A 78 6.34 -7.37 4.34
CA LYS A 78 5.10 -8.11 4.07
C LYS A 78 4.29 -7.37 3.00
N ILE A 79 3.68 -8.11 2.08
CA ILE A 79 2.70 -7.55 1.16
C ILE A 79 1.33 -8.04 1.62
N LEU A 80 0.45 -7.10 1.91
CA LEU A 80 -0.86 -7.35 2.50
C LEU A 80 -1.96 -6.85 1.57
N PHE A 81 -3.09 -7.55 1.59
CA PHE A 81 -4.28 -7.18 0.84
C PHE A 81 -5.46 -7.06 1.80
N GLN A 82 -5.95 -5.84 1.96
CA GLN A 82 -7.15 -5.54 2.76
C GLN A 82 -8.42 -6.00 2.04
N MET A 83 -9.42 -6.46 2.80
CA MET A 83 -10.72 -6.89 2.25
C MET A 83 -11.59 -5.69 1.89
N ALA A 84 -11.85 -4.81 2.85
CA ALA A 84 -12.57 -3.55 2.64
C ALA A 84 -11.65 -2.32 2.78
N PRO A 85 -12.08 -1.12 2.30
CA PRO A 85 -11.28 0.10 2.41
C PRO A 85 -10.91 0.52 3.83
N GLY A 86 -11.72 0.16 4.84
CA GLY A 86 -11.48 0.53 6.24
C GLY A 86 -10.68 -0.47 7.07
N ASP A 87 -10.41 -1.67 6.54
CA ASP A 87 -9.83 -2.79 7.30
C ASP A 87 -8.30 -2.68 7.46
N ILE A 88 -7.73 -1.48 7.47
CA ILE A 88 -6.28 -1.27 7.49
C ILE A 88 -5.67 -1.87 8.77
N TYR A 89 -6.25 -1.56 9.92
CA TYR A 89 -5.78 -2.07 11.20
C TYR A 89 -5.88 -3.59 11.27
N GLU A 90 -7.03 -4.15 10.91
CA GLU A 90 -7.29 -5.59 10.87
C GLU A 90 -6.35 -6.31 9.91
N THR A 91 -6.01 -5.66 8.80
CA THR A 91 -5.06 -6.19 7.82
C THR A 91 -3.64 -6.26 8.38
N ILE A 92 -3.22 -5.27 9.16
CA ILE A 92 -1.90 -5.24 9.82
C ILE A 92 -1.78 -6.33 10.90
N GLN A 93 -2.88 -6.66 11.59
CA GLN A 93 -2.89 -7.65 12.68
C GLN A 93 -2.74 -9.11 12.23
N ARG A 94 -2.70 -9.39 10.91
CA ARG A 94 -2.60 -10.74 10.35
C ARG A 94 -1.15 -11.20 10.14
#